data_AF-A0AAX3EY76-F1
#
_entry.id   AF-A0AAX3EY76-F1
#
_cell.length_a   1.000
_cell.length_b   1.000
_cell.length_c   1.000
_cell.angle_alpha   90.00
_cell.angle_beta   90.00
_cell.angle_gamma   90.00
#
_symmetry.space_group_name_H-M   'P 1'
#
loop_
_entity.id
_entity.type
_entity.pdbx_description
1 polymer ?
#
loop_
_entity_poly.entity_id
_entity_poly.type
_entity_poly.pdbx_seq_one_letter_code
_entity_poly.pdbx_strand_id
1 'polypeptide(L)'
;MVDVSQIGFDKIADFDLKQGDKIDLTGLFADKSIMDNFGDYIHFEKSGAKNITMMIDIDGKDEMFEKIAIADIYSNNIDGVLNQLNQGEGLIL
;
A
#
# COMPACT_ATOMS: atom_id res chain seq x y z
N MET A 1 -12.63 4.49 -24.08
CA MET A 1 -11.80 4.85 -22.92
C MET A 1 -12.19 3.88 -21.81
N VAL A 2 -11.23 3.13 -21.28
CA VAL A 2 -11.48 2.30 -20.10
C VAL A 2 -11.54 3.25 -18.92
N ASP A 3 -12.68 3.26 -18.22
CA ASP A 3 -12.78 3.95 -16.94
C ASP A 3 -11.95 3.15 -15.92
N VAL A 4 -10.73 3.60 -15.69
CA VAL A 4 -9.78 3.01 -14.74
C VAL A 4 -10.16 3.30 -13.29
N SER A 5 -11.21 4.09 -13.02
CA SER A 5 -11.66 4.35 -11.64
C SER A 5 -12.28 3.13 -10.94
N GLN A 6 -12.44 2.00 -11.66
CA GLN A 6 -13.02 0.74 -11.13
C GLN A 6 -12.20 -0.52 -11.43
N ILE A 7 -10.90 -0.42 -11.73
CA ILE A 7 -10.05 -1.63 -11.71
C ILE A 7 -9.70 -1.93 -10.25
N GLY A 8 -10.33 -2.96 -9.68
CA GLY A 8 -9.78 -3.78 -8.59
C GLY A 8 -9.24 -3.05 -7.36
N PHE A 9 -9.91 -2.01 -6.89
CA PHE A 9 -9.56 -1.35 -5.63
C PHE A 9 -10.08 -2.17 -4.45
N ASP A 10 -9.19 -2.93 -3.82
CA ASP A 10 -9.54 -3.84 -2.74
C ASP A 10 -9.88 -3.07 -1.45
N LYS A 11 -10.72 -3.67 -0.61
CA LYS A 11 -11.05 -3.15 0.72
C LYS A 11 -10.63 -4.14 1.78
N ILE A 12 -9.72 -3.75 2.65
CA ILE A 12 -9.30 -4.51 3.82
C ILE A 12 -10.05 -3.95 5.02
N ALA A 13 -11.03 -4.69 5.54
CA ALA A 13 -12.05 -4.15 6.43
C ALA A 13 -11.63 -4.06 7.91
N ASP A 14 -10.58 -4.79 8.33
CA ASP A 14 -10.25 -4.99 9.74
C ASP A 14 -8.74 -5.18 10.01
N PHE A 15 -7.87 -4.62 9.16
CA PHE A 15 -6.42 -4.77 9.27
C PHE A 15 -5.87 -4.39 10.65
N ASP A 16 -5.20 -5.34 11.31
CA ASP A 16 -4.60 -5.17 12.63
C ASP A 16 -3.22 -5.85 12.72
N LEU A 17 -2.18 -5.02 12.67
CA LEU A 17 -0.78 -5.45 12.86
C LEU A 17 -0.54 -6.17 14.18
N LYS A 18 -1.30 -5.87 15.24
CA LYS A 18 -1.17 -6.54 16.54
C LYS A 18 -1.74 -7.95 16.54
N GLN A 19 -2.66 -8.24 15.64
CA GLN A 19 -3.21 -9.59 15.44
C GLN A 19 -2.37 -10.42 14.48
N GLY A 20 -1.33 -9.81 13.89
CA GLY A 20 -0.37 -10.48 13.03
C GLY A 20 -0.65 -10.32 11.54
N ASP A 21 -1.62 -9.48 11.17
CA ASP A 21 -1.96 -9.26 9.76
C ASP A 21 -0.76 -8.74 8.96
N LYS A 22 -0.66 -9.23 7.72
CA LYS A 22 0.35 -8.85 6.74
C LYS A 22 -0.28 -8.67 5.36
N ILE A 23 0.28 -7.74 4.59
CA ILE A 23 0.00 -7.57 3.17
C ILE A 23 1.19 -8.14 2.41
N ASP A 24 0.94 -9.21 1.66
CA ASP A 24 1.96 -9.87 0.84
C ASP A 24 1.96 -9.27 -0.57
N LEU A 25 3.08 -8.63 -0.93
CA LEU A 25 3.30 -8.05 -2.25
C LEU A 25 4.47 -8.72 -2.99
N THR A 26 4.96 -9.86 -2.49
CA THR A 26 6.10 -10.57 -3.10
C THR A 26 5.85 -10.89 -4.57
N GLY A 27 4.61 -11.22 -4.93
CA GLY A 27 4.21 -11.46 -6.32
C GLY A 27 4.27 -10.24 -7.24
N LEU A 28 4.22 -9.02 -6.70
CA LEU A 28 4.31 -7.77 -7.48
C LEU A 28 5.76 -7.35 -7.72
N PHE A 29 6.68 -7.69 -6.80
CA PHE A 29 8.07 -7.24 -6.82
C PHE A 29 9.08 -8.38 -6.91
N ALA A 30 8.67 -9.60 -7.28
CA ALA A 30 9.48 -10.82 -7.23
C ALA A 30 10.88 -10.70 -7.88
N ASP A 31 11.03 -9.85 -8.90
CA ASP A 31 12.28 -9.64 -9.63
C ASP A 31 13.05 -8.37 -9.22
N LYS A 32 12.56 -7.62 -8.22
CA LYS A 32 13.12 -6.34 -7.78
C LYS A 32 13.47 -6.36 -6.29
N SER A 33 14.74 -6.08 -5.96
CA SER A 33 15.15 -5.81 -4.58
C SER A 33 14.71 -4.40 -4.18
N ILE A 34 13.50 -4.27 -3.62
CA ILE A 34 12.96 -2.96 -3.21
C ILE A 34 13.10 -2.66 -1.72
N MET A 35 13.50 -3.62 -0.87
CA MET A 35 13.51 -3.44 0.60
C MET A 35 14.20 -2.16 1.07
N ASP A 36 15.38 -1.86 0.55
CA ASP A 36 16.16 -0.68 0.96
C ASP A 36 15.53 0.64 0.52
N ASN A 37 14.64 0.62 -0.47
CA ASN A 37 14.04 1.80 -1.09
C ASN A 37 12.53 1.64 -1.32
N PHE A 38 11.82 0.88 -0.47
CA PHE A 38 10.43 0.49 -0.76
C PHE A 38 9.51 1.70 -0.88
N GLY A 39 9.84 2.79 -0.17
CA GLY A 39 9.11 4.06 -0.23
C GLY A 39 9.19 4.78 -1.58
N ASP A 40 10.07 4.34 -2.50
CA ASP A 40 10.06 4.78 -3.89
C ASP A 40 8.99 4.04 -4.73
N TYR A 41 8.44 2.93 -4.23
CA TYR A 41 7.51 2.05 -4.96
C TYR A 41 6.15 1.90 -4.29
N ILE A 42 6.08 1.98 -2.96
CA ILE A 42 4.87 1.72 -2.18
C ILE A 42 4.59 2.94 -1.31
N HIS A 43 3.37 3.44 -1.41
CA HIS A 43 2.94 4.64 -0.71
C HIS A 43 1.65 4.39 0.06
N PHE A 44 1.59 4.95 1.27
CA PHE A 44 0.40 4.93 2.11
C PHE A 44 -0.01 6.35 2.47
N GLU A 45 -1.29 6.66 2.32
CA GLU A 45 -1.85 7.96 2.72
C GLU A 45 -3.22 7.80 3.36
N LYS A 46 -3.62 8.75 4.20
CA LYS A 46 -4.98 8.75 4.74
C LYS A 46 -5.97 9.17 3.65
N SER A 47 -6.97 8.34 3.39
CA SER A 47 -8.10 8.64 2.50
C SER A 47 -9.36 9.03 3.26
N GLY A 48 -9.36 8.91 4.59
CA GLY A 48 -10.46 9.30 5.46
C GLY A 48 -10.14 9.21 6.95
N ALA A 49 -11.17 9.27 7.79
CA ALA A 49 -11.00 9.23 9.25
C ALA A 49 -10.47 7.88 9.77
N LYS A 50 -10.70 6.80 9.01
CA LYS A 50 -10.34 5.42 9.40
C LYS A 50 -9.74 4.61 8.26
N ASN A 51 -9.37 5.26 7.16
CA ASN A 51 -8.98 4.58 5.93
C ASN A 51 -7.60 5.06 5.47
N ILE A 52 -6.77 4.11 5.06
CA ILE A 52 -5.46 4.32 4.48
C ILE A 52 -5.52 3.78 3.06
N THR A 53 -5.29 4.62 2.06
CA THR A 53 -5.12 4.18 0.68
C THR A 53 -3.68 3.76 0.46
N MET A 54 -3.52 2.56 -0.09
CA MET A 54 -2.25 2.00 -0.55
C MET A 54 -2.13 2.21 -2.05
N MET A 55 -1.01 2.77 -2.47
CA MET A 55 -0.69 3.03 -3.87
C MET A 55 0.66 2.43 -4.24
N ILE A 56 0.76 1.96 -5.48
CA ILE A 56 1.98 1.38 -6.05
C ILE A 56 2.47 2.25 -7.21
N ASP A 57 3.77 2.49 -7.22
CA ASP A 57 4.56 3.00 -8.32
C ASP A 57 5.54 1.88 -8.74
N ILE A 58 5.21 1.12 -9.79
CA ILE A 58 6.02 -0.05 -10.20
C ILE A 58 7.35 0.35 -10.86
N ASP A 59 7.39 1.57 -11.39
CA ASP A 59 8.54 2.14 -12.10
C ASP A 59 9.50 2.82 -11.12
N GLY A 60 8.97 3.38 -10.03
CA GLY A 60 9.72 3.89 -8.89
C GLY A 60 9.92 5.40 -8.93
N LYS A 61 10.96 5.89 -8.23
CA LYS A 61 11.15 7.31 -7.85
C LYS A 61 11.08 8.34 -8.99
N ASP A 62 11.35 7.96 -10.23
CA ASP A 62 11.41 8.86 -11.38
C ASP A 62 11.07 8.08 -12.65
N GLU A 63 9.84 8.20 -13.18
CA GLU A 63 9.54 8.32 -14.61
C GLU A 63 8.01 8.31 -14.88
N MET A 64 7.42 9.49 -15.03
CA MET A 64 6.23 9.80 -15.86
C MET A 64 4.88 9.06 -15.63
N PHE A 65 4.78 8.03 -14.79
CA PHE A 65 3.53 7.27 -14.58
C PHE A 65 2.83 7.62 -13.25
N GLU A 66 1.49 7.58 -13.28
CA GLU A 66 0.65 7.83 -12.12
C GLU A 66 0.66 6.64 -11.17
N LYS A 67 0.82 6.91 -9.87
CA LYS A 67 0.64 5.92 -8.81
C LYS A 67 -0.72 5.26 -8.94
N ILE A 68 -0.77 3.94 -8.83
CA ILE A 68 -2.01 3.18 -8.92
C ILE A 68 -2.48 2.86 -7.50
N ALA A 69 -3.66 3.37 -7.13
CA ALA A 69 -4.32 2.98 -5.89
C ALA A 69 -4.83 1.54 -6.02
N ILE A 70 -4.42 0.65 -5.11
CA ILE A 70 -4.74 -0.78 -5.17
C ILE A 70 -5.61 -1.27 -4.01
N ALA A 71 -5.55 -0.59 -2.85
CA ALA A 71 -6.34 -0.99 -1.68
C ALA A 71 -6.69 0.18 -0.76
N ASP A 72 -7.83 0.06 -0.08
CA ASP A 72 -8.23 0.87 1.06
C ASP A 72 -8.25 0.02 2.32
N ILE A 73 -7.46 0.44 3.30
CA ILE A 73 -7.21 -0.31 4.53
C ILE A 73 -7.93 0.41 5.65
N TYR A 74 -8.97 -0.23 6.19
CA TYR A 74 -9.65 0.25 7.37
C TYR A 74 -8.83 -0.04 8.62
N SER A 75 -8.70 0.95 9.51
CA SER A 75 -8.13 0.75 10.83
C SER A 75 -8.80 1.62 11.89
N ASN A 76 -8.97 1.04 13.08
CA ASN A 76 -9.37 1.80 14.28
C ASN A 76 -8.21 2.61 14.90
N ASN A 77 -6.96 2.37 14.47
CA ASN A 77 -5.77 3.09 14.91
C ASN A 77 -4.98 3.62 13.70
N ILE A 78 -5.61 4.50 12.93
CA ILE A 78 -5.09 4.97 11.63
C ILE A 78 -3.67 5.56 11.72
N ASP A 79 -3.38 6.39 12.74
CA ASP A 79 -2.06 7.01 12.89
C ASP A 79 -0.97 5.99 13.18
N GLY A 80 -1.25 5.05 14.08
CA GLY A 80 -0.30 3.98 14.40
C GLY A 80 -0.05 3.09 13.20
N VAL A 81 -1.11 2.60 12.55
CA VAL A 81 -1.00 1.71 11.40
C VAL A 81 -0.30 2.39 10.23
N LEU A 82 -0.63 3.65 9.94
CA LEU A 82 0.03 4.42 8.87
C LEU A 82 1.53 4.58 9.14
N ASN A 83 1.92 4.93 10.37
CA ASN A 83 3.33 5.06 10.73
C ASN A 83 4.09 3.74 10.61
N GLN A 84 3.45 2.62 10.92
CA GLN A 84 4.05 1.29 10.82
C GLN A 84 4.19 0.86 9.36
N LEU A 85 3.14 1.00 8.54
CA LEU A 85 3.19 0.69 7.10
C LEU A 85 4.24 1.54 6.37
N ASN A 86 4.39 2.82 6.73
CA ASN A 86 5.44 3.70 6.19
C ASN A 86 6.86 3.36 6.66
N GLN A 87 7.03 2.39 7.56
CA GLN A 87 8.31 1.79 7.94
C GLN A 87 8.50 0.40 7.32
N GLY A 88 7.56 -0.04 6.47
CA GLY A 88 7.52 -1.38 5.90
C GLY A 88 6.99 -2.44 6.87
N GLU A 89 6.61 -2.07 8.11
CA GLU A 89 6.01 -3.01 9.03
C GLU A 89 4.65 -3.46 8.53
N GLY A 90 4.41 -4.77 8.51
CA GLY A 90 3.15 -5.30 8.00
C GLY A 90 3.20 -5.74 6.55
N LEU A 91 4.31 -5.50 5.86
CA LEU A 91 4.50 -5.93 4.48
C LEU A 91 5.35 -7.19 4.42
N ILE A 92 5.10 -8.00 3.41
CA ILE A 92 6.00 -9.05 2.94
C ILE A 92 6.39 -8.63 1.53
N LEU A 93 7.66 -8.28 1.34
CA LEU A 93 8.24 -7.81 0.07
C LEU A 93 9.33 -8.77 -0.40
#